data_AF-C4WJK5-F1
#
_entry.id   AF-C4WJK5-F1
#
_cell.length_a   1.000
_cell.length_b   1.000
_cell.length_c   1.000
_cell.angle_alpha   90.00
_cell.angle_beta   90.00
_cell.angle_gamma   90.00
#
_symmetry.space_group_name_H-M   'P 1'
#
loop_
_entity.id
_entity.type
_entity.pdbx_description
1 polymer ?
#
loop_
_entity_poly.entity_id
_entity_poly.type
_entity_poly.pdbx_seq_one_letter_code
_entity_poly.pdbx_strand_id
1 'polypeptide(L)'
;MMKQHDLLLQRHPRAAGERRHDGQVTVERSYTRWCSDGFEITCDNREKVRVALALDCCGPEATAHVATTEGIKSEDAQDRVITAVEDRFRFRNTFFIGRNLTATPVR
;
A
#
# COMPACT_ATOMS: atom_id res chain seq x y z
N MET A 1 4.37 -3.37 -38.88
CA MET A 1 5.15 -2.14 -38.63
C MET A 1 6.04 -2.22 -37.39
N MET A 2 5.54 -2.28 -36.14
CA MET A 2 6.42 -2.21 -34.95
C MET A 2 7.48 -3.32 -34.83
N LYS A 3 7.12 -4.59 -35.12
CA LYS A 3 8.06 -5.73 -35.15
C LYS A 3 9.12 -5.63 -36.25
N GLN A 4 8.83 -4.91 -37.32
CA GLN A 4 9.70 -4.77 -38.49
C GLN A 4 10.69 -3.61 -38.34
N HIS A 5 10.45 -2.72 -37.37
CA HIS A 5 11.35 -1.64 -36.99
C HIS A 5 12.12 -1.94 -35.69
N ASP A 6 12.13 -3.20 -35.23
CA ASP A 6 12.79 -3.64 -33.98
C ASP A 6 12.40 -2.85 -32.73
N LEU A 7 11.19 -2.25 -32.73
CA LEU A 7 10.66 -1.48 -31.60
C LEU A 7 9.93 -2.37 -30.56
N LEU A 8 10.08 -3.68 -30.64
CA LEU A 8 9.53 -4.57 -29.63
C LEU A 8 10.49 -4.65 -28.45
N LEU A 9 9.95 -4.40 -27.25
CA LEU A 9 10.68 -4.60 -26.01
C LEU A 9 11.24 -6.03 -25.97
N GLN A 10 12.55 -6.15 -25.73
CA GLN A 10 13.17 -7.45 -25.54
C GLN A 10 12.49 -8.16 -24.38
N ARG A 11 12.00 -9.38 -24.65
CA ARG A 11 11.41 -10.23 -23.61
C ARG A 11 12.51 -10.57 -22.62
N HIS A 12 12.50 -9.90 -21.47
CA HIS A 12 13.39 -10.23 -20.37
C HIS A 12 13.16 -11.71 -20.02
N PRO A 13 14.16 -12.60 -20.18
CA PRO A 13 14.00 -13.97 -19.71
C PRO A 13 13.74 -13.85 -18.21
N ARG A 14 12.58 -14.33 -17.76
CA ARG A 14 12.25 -14.37 -16.34
C ARG A 14 13.28 -15.31 -15.73
N ALA A 15 14.38 -14.75 -15.25
CA ALA A 15 15.40 -15.51 -14.56
C ALA A 15 14.67 -16.25 -13.44
N ALA A 16 14.70 -17.58 -13.50
CA ALA A 16 14.10 -18.47 -12.51
C ALA A 16 14.90 -18.48 -11.20
N GLY A 17 15.66 -17.42 -10.93
CA GLY A 17 16.25 -17.14 -9.63
C GLY A 17 15.31 -16.19 -8.92
N GLU A 18 14.65 -16.69 -7.87
CA GLU A 18 14.08 -15.84 -6.84
C GLU A 18 15.17 -14.85 -6.40
N ARG A 19 15.04 -13.58 -6.80
CA ARG A 19 15.94 -12.54 -6.32
C ARG A 19 15.63 -12.38 -4.85
N ARG A 20 16.29 -13.16 -4.00
CA ARG A 20 16.28 -12.92 -2.56
C ARG A 20 16.80 -11.50 -2.36
N HIS A 21 15.88 -10.64 -1.95
CA HIS A 21 16.21 -9.27 -1.62
C HIS A 21 16.80 -9.28 -0.22
N ASP A 22 18.13 -9.35 -0.11
CA ASP A 22 18.85 -9.18 1.18
C ASP A 22 18.86 -7.71 1.66
N GLY A 23 18.00 -6.88 1.08
CA GLY A 23 17.88 -5.47 1.43
C GLY A 23 17.22 -5.31 2.79
N GLN A 24 17.90 -4.63 3.71
CA GLN A 24 17.31 -4.24 4.98
C GLN A 24 16.34 -3.07 4.75
N VAL A 25 15.05 -3.32 5.00
CA VAL A 25 14.00 -2.30 4.93
C VAL A 25 13.82 -1.60 6.28
N THR A 26 14.25 -2.25 7.36
CA THR A 26 14.09 -1.77 8.74
C THR A 26 14.98 -0.56 9.04
N VAL A 27 14.44 0.41 9.78
CA VAL A 27 15.18 1.59 10.27
C VAL A 27 15.18 1.62 11.80
N GLU A 28 16.18 2.25 12.42
CA GLU A 28 16.30 2.30 13.89
C GLU A 28 15.34 3.31 14.54
N ARG A 29 14.96 4.38 13.82
CA ARG A 29 14.11 5.46 14.34
C ARG A 29 12.73 5.45 13.68
N SER A 30 11.70 5.46 14.52
CA SER A 30 10.30 5.57 14.09
C SER A 30 10.06 6.78 13.18
N TYR A 31 9.23 6.56 12.18
CA TYR A 31 8.78 7.54 11.20
C TYR A 31 9.90 8.24 10.40
N THR A 32 11.05 7.56 10.23
CA THR A 32 12.15 8.00 9.35
C THR A 32 11.93 7.51 7.91
N ARG A 33 11.34 6.33 7.76
CA ARG A 33 11.03 5.72 6.47
C ARG A 33 9.67 5.03 6.55
N TRP A 34 8.81 5.29 5.58
CA TRP A 34 7.51 4.63 5.47
C TRP A 34 7.48 3.68 4.28
N CYS A 35 6.78 2.58 4.48
CA CYS A 35 6.65 1.49 3.54
C CYS A 35 5.16 1.35 3.20
N SER A 36 4.82 1.34 1.92
CA SER A 36 3.46 0.98 1.49
C SER A 36 3.45 -0.44 0.96
N ASP A 37 2.50 -1.22 1.44
CA ASP A 37 2.26 -2.57 0.93
C ASP A 37 0.78 -2.78 0.62
N GLY A 38 0.47 -3.80 -0.17
CA GLY A 38 -0.90 -4.20 -0.44
C GLY A 38 -1.00 -5.65 -0.89
N PHE A 39 -2.04 -6.32 -0.41
CA PHE A 39 -2.30 -7.72 -0.71
C PHE A 39 -3.80 -7.96 -0.93
N GLU A 40 -4.12 -9.07 -1.60
CA GLU A 40 -5.49 -9.48 -1.88
C GLU A 40 -5.83 -10.71 -1.04
N ILE A 41 -6.95 -10.66 -0.33
CA ILE A 41 -7.53 -11.76 0.42
C ILE A 41 -8.70 -12.29 -0.41
N THR A 42 -8.59 -13.52 -0.88
CA THR A 42 -9.71 -14.24 -1.49
C THR A 42 -10.59 -14.85 -0.40
N CYS A 43 -11.85 -14.45 -0.38
CA CYS A 43 -12.86 -14.94 0.55
C CYS A 43 -13.62 -16.14 -0.02
N ASP A 44 -14.21 -16.96 0.85
CA ASP A 44 -14.97 -18.17 0.45
C ASP A 44 -16.21 -17.84 -0.40
N ASN A 45 -16.75 -16.62 -0.27
CA ASN A 45 -17.83 -16.08 -1.09
C ASN A 45 -17.40 -15.70 -2.53
N ARG A 46 -16.15 -16.00 -2.91
CA ARG A 46 -15.48 -15.62 -4.18
C ARG A 46 -15.22 -14.11 -4.34
N GLU A 47 -15.50 -13.31 -3.31
CA GLU A 47 -15.10 -11.91 -3.30
C GLU A 47 -13.61 -11.78 -2.98
N LYS A 48 -13.03 -10.68 -3.41
CA LYS A 48 -11.62 -10.35 -3.24
C LYS A 48 -11.53 -9.06 -2.45
N VAL A 49 -11.02 -9.14 -1.24
CA VAL A 49 -10.74 -7.96 -0.42
C VAL A 49 -9.31 -7.53 -0.71
N ARG A 50 -9.14 -6.31 -1.20
CA ARG A 50 -7.83 -5.70 -1.43
C ARG A 50 -7.51 -4.80 -0.25
N VAL A 51 -6.38 -5.06 0.39
CA VAL A 51 -5.90 -4.32 1.54
C VAL A 51 -4.67 -3.53 1.12
N ALA A 52 -4.62 -2.25 1.50
CA ALA A 52 -3.46 -1.39 1.37
C ALA A 52 -3.03 -0.88 2.75
N LEU A 53 -1.74 -1.01 3.06
CA LEU A 53 -1.14 -0.69 4.35
C LEU A 53 -0.09 0.40 4.21
N ALA A 54 -0.09 1.36 5.13
CA ALA A 54 1.03 2.26 5.39
C ALA A 54 1.71 1.81 6.69
N LEU A 55 2.98 1.42 6.58
CA LEU A 55 3.77 0.85 7.66
C LEU A 55 4.93 1.81 7.98
N ASP A 56 5.26 1.95 9.25
CA ASP A 56 6.53 2.55 9.65
C ASP A 56 7.62 1.48 9.58
N CYS A 57 8.68 1.68 8.80
CA CYS A 57 9.67 0.62 8.62
C CYS A 57 10.52 0.38 9.89
N CYS A 58 10.32 1.14 10.98
CA CYS A 58 10.94 0.89 12.28
C CYS A 58 10.33 -0.31 13.05
N GLY A 59 9.06 -0.64 12.78
CA GLY A 59 8.35 -1.71 13.47
C GLY A 59 7.35 -2.39 12.54
N PRO A 60 6.83 -3.59 12.88
CA PRO A 60 5.85 -4.27 12.04
C PRO A 60 4.45 -3.63 12.08
N GLU A 61 4.30 -2.46 12.69
CA GLU A 61 3.00 -1.84 12.96
C GLU A 61 2.49 -1.04 11.75
N ALA A 62 1.22 -1.24 11.43
CA ALA A 62 0.53 -0.46 10.41
C ALA A 62 -0.01 0.84 11.00
N THR A 63 0.57 1.95 10.57
CA THR A 63 0.13 3.31 10.93
C THR A 63 -1.23 3.65 10.31
N ALA A 64 -1.54 3.13 9.12
CA ALA A 64 -2.86 3.25 8.50
C ALA A 64 -3.16 2.09 7.54
N HIS A 65 -4.44 1.77 7.37
CA HIS A 65 -4.89 0.75 6.43
C HIS A 65 -6.19 1.14 5.73
N VAL A 66 -6.38 0.64 4.51
CA VAL A 66 -7.66 0.67 3.78
C VAL A 66 -7.94 -0.74 3.27
N ALA A 67 -9.19 -1.18 3.41
CA ALA A 67 -9.67 -2.45 2.88
C ALA A 67 -10.92 -2.21 2.03
N THR A 68 -10.92 -2.74 0.82
CA THR A 68 -12.05 -2.61 -0.12
C THR A 68 -12.30 -3.92 -0.85
N THR A 69 -13.56 -4.23 -1.13
CA THR A 69 -13.96 -5.34 -2.00
C THR A 69 -13.81 -4.99 -3.49
N GLU A 70 -13.72 -3.69 -3.80
CA GLU A 70 -13.45 -3.17 -5.14
C GLU A 70 -11.93 -3.05 -5.42
N GLY A 71 -11.55 -2.38 -6.51
CA GLY A 71 -10.17 -1.96 -6.72
C GLY A 71 -9.80 -0.80 -5.79
N ILE A 72 -8.54 -0.76 -5.34
CA ILE A 72 -8.01 0.37 -4.58
C ILE A 72 -7.89 1.57 -5.54
N LYS A 73 -8.64 2.64 -5.26
CA LYS A 73 -8.63 3.88 -6.04
C LYS A 73 -7.49 4.78 -5.57
N SER A 74 -7.14 5.78 -6.37
CA SER A 74 -6.14 6.79 -5.97
C SER A 74 -6.56 7.56 -4.72
N GLU A 75 -7.87 7.78 -4.56
CA GLU A 75 -8.48 8.43 -3.39
C GLU A 75 -8.19 7.62 -2.12
N ASP A 76 -8.41 6.30 -2.14
CA ASP A 76 -8.11 5.40 -1.02
C ASP A 76 -6.63 5.47 -0.61
N ALA A 77 -5.73 5.56 -1.60
CA ALA A 77 -4.30 5.69 -1.35
C ALA A 77 -3.93 7.05 -0.73
N GLN A 78 -4.59 8.13 -1.17
CA GLN A 78 -4.43 9.46 -0.60
C GLN A 78 -4.90 9.50 0.85
N ASP A 79 -6.09 8.95 1.11
CA ASP A 79 -6.73 8.91 2.43
C ASP A 79 -5.85 8.16 3.42
N ARG A 80 -5.28 7.03 2.98
CA ARG A 80 -4.32 6.26 3.78
C ARG A 80 -3.11 7.09 4.20
N VAL A 81 -2.55 7.91 3.31
CA VAL A 81 -1.42 8.78 3.64
C VAL A 81 -1.83 9.86 4.64
N ILE A 82 -3.00 10.47 4.45
CA ILE A 82 -3.53 11.49 5.37
C ILE A 82 -3.71 10.88 6.76
N THR A 83 -4.37 9.72 6.86
CA THR A 83 -4.57 9.02 8.15
C THR A 83 -3.26 8.72 8.84
N ALA A 84 -2.23 8.25 8.11
CA ALA A 84 -0.92 7.95 8.69
C ALA A 84 -0.19 9.21 9.21
N VAL A 85 -0.31 10.33 8.50
CA VAL A 85 0.25 11.62 8.93
C VAL A 85 -0.49 12.15 10.15
N GLU A 86 -1.83 12.11 10.13
CA GLU A 86 -2.64 12.51 11.27
C GLU A 86 -2.28 11.70 12.51
N ASP A 87 -2.20 10.37 12.40
CA ASP A 87 -1.84 9.50 13.51
C ASP A 87 -0.48 9.87 14.14
N ARG A 88 0.55 10.10 13.31
CA ARG A 88 1.87 10.55 13.76
C ARG A 88 1.83 11.90 14.51
N PHE A 89 1.05 12.86 14.01
CA PHE A 89 1.09 14.25 14.46
C PHE A 89 -0.11 14.67 15.34
N ARG A 90 -0.94 13.70 15.78
CA ARG A 90 -2.15 13.89 16.61
C ARG A 90 -1.96 14.67 17.92
N PHE A 91 -0.72 15.01 18.30
CA PHE A 91 -0.41 15.86 19.46
C PHE A 91 -0.10 17.33 19.12
N ARG A 92 -0.20 17.80 17.86
CA ARG A 92 0.20 19.19 17.52
C ARG A 92 -0.78 20.07 16.77
N ASN A 93 -1.94 19.59 16.30
CA ASN A 93 -3.00 20.49 15.82
C ASN A 93 -4.34 19.76 15.78
N THR A 94 -5.32 20.31 16.50
CA THR A 94 -6.74 20.01 16.34
C THR A 94 -7.20 20.54 14.97
N PHE A 95 -6.90 19.82 13.89
CA PHE A 95 -7.47 20.11 12.57
C PHE A 95 -8.18 18.85 12.09
N PHE A 96 -9.49 18.81 12.33
CA PHE A 96 -10.41 17.90 11.66
C PHE A 96 -10.36 18.25 10.16
N ILE A 97 -9.54 17.55 9.37
CA ILE A 97 -9.75 17.52 7.92
C ILE A 97 -10.96 16.60 7.73
N GLY A 98 -12.13 17.22 7.59
CA GLY A 98 -13.41 16.55 7.56
C GLY A 98 -13.46 15.41 6.55
N ARG A 99 -13.56 14.18 7.07
CA ARG A 99 -14.08 13.04 6.33
C ARG A 99 -14.98 12.19 7.23
N ASN A 100 -16.23 12.06 6.79
CA ASN A 100 -17.10 10.96 7.21
C ASN A 100 -16.47 9.68 6.66
N LEU A 101 -15.69 8.99 7.50
CA LEU A 101 -15.26 7.62 7.26
C LEU A 101 -16.50 6.72 7.33
N THR A 102 -17.22 6.57 6.23
CA THR A 102 -18.08 5.40 6.05
C THR A 102 -17.15 4.21 5.88
N ALA A 103 -16.83 3.55 6.99
CA ALA A 103 -16.37 2.17 6.94
C ALA A 103 -17.50 1.39 6.24
N THR A 104 -17.32 1.06 4.96
CA THR A 104 -18.16 0.08 4.31
C THR A 104 -17.93 -1.23 5.06
N PRO A 105 -18.96 -1.79 5.73
CA PRO A 105 -18.79 -3.05 6.43
C PRO A 105 -18.48 -4.12 5.39
N VAL A 106 -17.32 -4.74 5.50
CA VAL A 106 -17.05 -6.03 4.86
C VAL A 106 -17.98 -7.02 5.57
N ARG A 107 -18.97 -7.52 4.84
CA ARG A 107 -20.02 -8.40 5.34
C ARG A 107 -19.59 -9.86 5.26
#